data_AF-A0A6N9PVH0-F1
#
_entry.id   AF-A0A6N9PVH0-F1
#
_cell.length_a   1.000
_cell.length_b   1.000
_cell.length_c   1.000
_cell.angle_alpha   90.00
_cell.angle_beta   90.00
_cell.angle_gamma   90.00
#
_symmetry.space_group_name_H-M   'P 1'
#
loop_
_entity.id
_entity.type
_entity.pdbx_description
1 polymer ?
#
loop_
_entity_poly.entity_id
_entity_poly.type
_entity_poly.pdbx_seq_one_letter_code
_entity_poly.pdbx_strand_id
1 'polypeptide(L)'
;TSTRQSIRATCDGESVSQEVNLAVYDTLDIAPATGSAILTVKDARTLKPIPGAKYTLYCGGRIVKPSVESNAKGMVSLGLLTPGSYELRQTAVPKGYQPSKASVKFTVTGLSVSGGDTEIHTSGGRKITVGGNEVLIAGPFSPDITLTAENEKQIEGVTVTYENFGAFLGKPGTEKSFDYVTLRAAQEEINHLKDEEEICGAVHIAYTLKEPACNLTQYLAEKPAPKPTPTPPAPSQGGASGSAGTTAAPAATPAPTPAATQAPPSVNPIATPAPTVEPSAEPEEVKADKRNLAVIVLDTDGKPVPGVTVGLFEPMEDMPVPASTADPADISQSLSNLHNQRETEKISQDPYKRSAALQAARTDEQGRASFPKAPATELIAVPVKVPDGYSTEKIPTEIPAGMEEDFTVTCPYIAVDLSVYSNATDSPVAGADAVLCSEDGDELASWVTAESPRRFIRVPKGEYTLRIKSKDGEDKISFSVGGDTPLQKVRAETYLPGIREESGTKLDFTGTLPLLPYVGGAALVLAGAAAGIAAFLRKRKRGRGLK
;
A
#
# COMPACT_ATOMS: atom_id res chain seq x y z
N THR A 1 18.89 -17.84 -27.07
CA THR A 1 18.87 -18.29 -28.49
C THR A 1 18.69 -19.79 -28.58
N SER A 2 17.78 -20.23 -29.44
CA SER A 2 17.39 -21.64 -29.56
C SER A 2 18.58 -22.57 -29.74
N THR A 3 18.69 -23.61 -28.91
CA THR A 3 19.70 -24.65 -29.12
C THR A 3 19.20 -25.60 -30.21
N ARG A 4 19.98 -25.83 -31.26
CA ARG A 4 19.66 -26.89 -32.24
C ARG A 4 20.06 -28.23 -31.64
N GLN A 5 19.10 -29.12 -31.49
CA GLN A 5 19.37 -30.50 -31.11
C GLN A 5 18.96 -31.42 -32.26
N SER A 6 19.87 -32.31 -32.64
CA SER A 6 19.61 -33.36 -33.60
C SER A 6 18.91 -34.52 -32.87
N ILE A 7 17.63 -34.70 -33.15
CA ILE A 7 16.87 -35.86 -32.66
C ILE A 7 17.04 -36.97 -33.70
N ARG A 8 17.62 -38.10 -33.27
CA ARG A 8 17.74 -39.31 -34.08
C ARG A 8 16.74 -40.34 -33.60
N ALA A 9 15.78 -40.69 -34.45
CA ALA A 9 14.90 -41.83 -34.25
C ALA A 9 15.39 -43.02 -35.08
N THR A 10 15.32 -44.22 -34.52
CA THR A 10 15.75 -45.45 -35.21
C THR A 10 14.68 -46.52 -35.04
N CYS A 11 14.07 -46.94 -36.14
CA CYS A 11 13.15 -48.08 -36.19
C CYS A 11 13.64 -49.06 -37.26
N ASP A 12 13.69 -50.35 -36.93
CA ASP A 12 14.02 -51.46 -37.84
C ASP A 12 15.27 -51.25 -38.72
N GLY A 13 16.30 -50.59 -38.16
CA GLY A 13 17.59 -50.38 -38.82
C GLY A 13 17.68 -49.13 -39.70
N GLU A 14 16.60 -48.38 -39.87
CA GLU A 14 16.61 -47.09 -40.57
C GLU A 14 16.61 -45.94 -39.56
N SER A 15 17.56 -45.01 -39.72
CA SER A 15 17.75 -43.87 -38.81
C SER A 15 17.30 -42.57 -39.48
N VAL A 16 16.31 -41.89 -38.89
CA VAL A 16 15.89 -40.55 -39.31
C VAL A 16 16.45 -39.54 -38.31
N SER A 17 17.18 -38.54 -38.81
CA SER A 17 17.72 -37.44 -38.00
C SER A 17 17.02 -36.15 -38.38
N GLN A 18 16.40 -35.48 -37.42
CA GLN A 18 15.76 -34.19 -37.61
C GLN A 18 16.35 -33.16 -36.66
N GLU A 19 16.71 -32.00 -37.18
CA GLU A 19 17.14 -30.87 -36.35
C GLU A 19 15.90 -30.17 -35.79
N VAL A 20 15.87 -30.02 -34.47
CA VAL A 20 14.79 -29.31 -33.77
C VAL A 20 15.39 -28.11 -33.03
N ASN A 21 14.72 -26.96 -33.13
CA ASN A 21 15.07 -25.76 -32.38
C ASN A 21 14.46 -25.87 -30.97
N LEU A 22 15.29 -25.82 -29.92
CA LEU A 22 14.81 -25.76 -28.54
C LEU A 22 14.63 -24.31 -28.12
N ALA A 23 13.44 -23.97 -27.63
CA ALA A 23 13.16 -22.72 -26.94
C ALA A 23 14.14 -22.50 -25.76
N VAL A 24 14.80 -21.34 -25.75
CA VAL A 24 15.48 -20.82 -24.55
C VAL A 24 14.57 -19.78 -23.95
N TYR A 25 14.20 -20.00 -22.69
CA TYR A 25 13.28 -19.14 -21.96
C TYR A 25 14.05 -18.09 -21.16
N ASP A 26 13.74 -16.83 -21.42
CA ASP A 26 14.21 -15.66 -20.68
C ASP A 26 13.07 -15.08 -19.84
N THR A 27 13.40 -14.31 -18.80
CA THR A 27 12.42 -13.70 -17.90
C THR A 27 12.01 -12.32 -18.40
N LEU A 28 10.73 -12.00 -18.25
CA LEU A 28 10.23 -10.63 -18.32
C LEU A 28 9.65 -10.23 -16.96
N ASP A 29 10.16 -9.13 -16.40
CA ASP A 29 9.70 -8.53 -15.16
C ASP A 29 9.31 -7.05 -15.32
N ILE A 30 8.50 -6.57 -14.37
CA ILE A 30 8.07 -5.17 -14.30
C ILE A 30 8.59 -4.54 -13.00
N ALA A 31 9.31 -3.43 -13.13
CA ALA A 31 9.70 -2.58 -12.02
C ALA A 31 8.48 -1.78 -11.48
N PRO A 32 8.23 -1.79 -10.17
CA PRO A 32 7.13 -1.03 -9.57
C PRO A 32 7.40 0.49 -9.65
N ALA A 33 6.37 1.28 -9.91
CA ALA A 33 6.44 2.74 -9.90
C ALA A 33 5.53 3.35 -8.84
N THR A 34 5.98 4.43 -8.19
CA THR A 34 5.17 5.21 -7.24
C THR A 34 4.51 6.40 -7.91
N GLY A 35 3.31 6.77 -7.47
CA GLY A 35 2.57 7.92 -7.99
C GLY A 35 2.14 8.88 -6.89
N SER A 36 2.06 10.18 -7.19
CA SER A 36 1.61 11.18 -6.23
C SER A 36 0.08 11.37 -6.23
N ALA A 37 -0.49 11.72 -5.08
CA ALA A 37 -1.93 11.97 -4.97
C ALA A 37 -2.23 13.25 -4.19
N ILE A 38 -3.23 14.00 -4.65
CA ILE A 38 -3.65 15.26 -4.03
C ILE A 38 -5.15 15.23 -3.76
N LEU A 39 -5.54 15.57 -2.53
CA LEU A 39 -6.93 15.83 -2.16
C LEU A 39 -7.19 17.33 -2.07
N THR A 40 -8.27 17.79 -2.70
CA THR A 40 -8.78 19.15 -2.55
C THR A 40 -10.08 19.16 -1.73
N VAL A 41 -10.09 19.90 -0.63
CA VAL A 41 -11.24 20.04 0.27
C VAL A 41 -11.94 21.37 -0.03
N LYS A 42 -13.23 21.31 -0.36
CA LYS A 42 -14.04 22.47 -0.74
C LYS A 42 -15.34 22.56 0.02
N ASP A 43 -15.86 23.77 0.14
CA ASP A 43 -17.21 24.02 0.62
C ASP A 43 -18.24 23.48 -0.38
N ALA A 44 -19.19 22.70 0.10
CA ALA A 44 -20.20 22.05 -0.73
C ALA A 44 -21.12 23.05 -1.47
N ARG A 45 -21.28 24.27 -0.96
CA ARG A 45 -22.16 25.30 -1.53
C ARG A 45 -21.38 26.37 -2.29
N THR A 46 -20.31 26.88 -1.68
CA THR A 46 -19.56 28.02 -2.23
C THR A 46 -18.36 27.58 -3.08
N LEU A 47 -18.00 26.29 -3.08
CA LEU A 47 -16.83 25.70 -3.74
C LEU A 47 -15.49 26.31 -3.32
N LYS A 48 -15.48 27.14 -2.26
CA LYS A 48 -14.27 27.74 -1.71
C LYS A 48 -13.41 26.69 -1.02
N PRO A 49 -12.08 26.83 -1.05
CA PRO A 49 -11.17 25.91 -0.38
C PRO A 49 -11.35 25.97 1.15
N ILE A 50 -11.24 24.82 1.81
CA ILE A 50 -11.35 24.72 3.27
C ILE A 50 -10.01 24.29 3.87
N PRO A 51 -9.31 25.17 4.62
CA PRO A 51 -8.13 24.81 5.40
C PRO A 51 -8.48 24.10 6.72
N GLY A 52 -7.52 23.37 7.27
CA GLY A 52 -7.58 22.81 8.63
C GLY A 52 -8.31 21.46 8.75
N ALA A 53 -8.64 20.81 7.64
CA ALA A 53 -9.30 19.51 7.65
C ALA A 53 -8.24 18.42 7.80
N LYS A 54 -8.35 17.59 8.84
CA LYS A 54 -7.37 16.53 9.12
C LYS A 54 -7.88 15.16 8.65
N TYR A 55 -6.97 14.38 8.10
CA TYR A 55 -7.22 13.05 7.57
C TYR A 55 -6.14 12.07 7.99
N THR A 56 -6.49 10.79 7.93
CA THR A 56 -5.53 9.69 7.95
C THR A 56 -5.71 8.88 6.66
N LEU A 57 -4.60 8.62 5.97
CA LEU A 57 -4.55 7.79 4.77
C LEU A 57 -4.35 6.33 5.16
N TYR A 58 -5.18 5.45 4.60
CA TYR A 58 -5.12 4.02 4.80
C TYR A 58 -4.89 3.28 3.48
N CYS A 59 -4.22 2.12 3.53
CA CYS A 59 -4.13 1.15 2.43
C CYS A 59 -4.37 -0.25 2.99
N GLY A 60 -5.34 -0.98 2.45
CA GLY A 60 -5.69 -2.32 2.96
C GLY A 60 -6.05 -2.36 4.45
N GLY A 61 -6.55 -1.26 5.02
CA GLY A 61 -6.85 -1.10 6.44
C GLY A 61 -5.68 -0.64 7.32
N ARG A 62 -4.45 -0.57 6.78
CA ARG A 62 -3.24 -0.08 7.46
C ARG A 62 -3.11 1.43 7.32
N ILE A 63 -2.59 2.11 8.34
CA ILE A 63 -2.28 3.55 8.24
C ILE A 63 -1.00 3.72 7.41
N VAL A 64 -1.10 4.48 6.32
CA VAL A 64 0.03 4.85 5.45
C VAL A 64 0.56 6.23 5.81
N LYS A 65 -0.33 7.20 6.06
CA LYS A 65 0.04 8.54 6.54
C LYS A 65 -0.94 9.03 7.61
N PRO A 66 -0.48 9.25 8.85
CA PRO A 66 -1.32 9.82 9.89
C PRO A 66 -1.44 11.34 9.74
N SER A 67 -2.60 11.88 10.14
CA SER A 67 -2.79 13.31 10.44
C SER A 67 -2.33 14.31 9.36
N VAL A 68 -2.66 14.04 8.09
CA VAL A 68 -2.45 15.02 6.99
C VAL A 68 -3.52 16.11 7.04
N GLU A 69 -3.15 17.36 6.79
CA GLU A 69 -4.02 18.52 6.96
C GLU A 69 -4.18 19.34 5.66
N SER A 70 -5.39 19.87 5.43
CA SER A 70 -5.63 20.77 4.29
C SER A 70 -5.04 22.15 4.54
N ASN A 71 -4.20 22.61 3.61
CA ASN A 71 -3.55 23.92 3.69
C ASN A 71 -4.52 25.08 3.35
N ALA A 72 -3.99 26.31 3.30
CA ALA A 72 -4.78 27.52 2.96
C ALA A 72 -5.52 27.45 1.61
N LYS A 73 -5.06 26.62 0.67
CA LYS A 73 -5.71 26.36 -0.62
C LYS A 73 -6.66 25.16 -0.58
N GLY A 74 -6.92 24.60 0.60
CA GLY A 74 -7.72 23.40 0.80
C GLY A 74 -7.06 22.14 0.26
N MET A 75 -5.75 22.16 -0.04
CA MET A 75 -5.05 21.02 -0.63
C MET A 75 -4.34 20.20 0.44
N VAL A 76 -4.38 18.89 0.27
CA VAL A 76 -3.65 17.89 1.04
C VAL A 76 -2.77 17.11 0.07
N SER A 77 -1.45 17.22 0.20
CA SER A 77 -0.52 16.39 -0.57
C SER A 77 -0.31 15.06 0.15
N LEU A 78 -0.51 13.95 -0.56
CA LEU A 78 -0.32 12.60 -0.01
C LEU A 78 1.07 12.06 -0.34
N GLY A 79 1.90 12.81 -1.06
CA GLY A 79 3.24 12.39 -1.51
C GLY A 79 3.20 11.18 -2.45
N LEU A 80 4.35 10.54 -2.63
CA LEU A 80 4.49 9.33 -3.43
C LEU A 80 3.87 8.12 -2.73
N LEU A 81 3.11 7.34 -3.48
CA LEU A 81 2.36 6.16 -3.03
C LEU A 81 2.65 5.00 -3.98
N THR A 82 2.86 3.81 -3.44
CA THR A 82 2.98 2.58 -4.24
C THR A 82 1.63 2.21 -4.87
N PRO A 83 1.61 1.38 -5.92
CA PRO A 83 0.37 0.86 -6.47
C PRO A 83 -0.49 0.18 -5.41
N GLY A 84 -1.79 0.46 -5.42
CA GLY A 84 -2.69 -0.09 -4.42
C GLY A 84 -3.97 0.73 -4.20
N SER A 85 -4.87 0.16 -3.40
CA SER A 85 -6.16 0.75 -3.05
C SER A 85 -6.09 1.51 -1.72
N TYR A 86 -6.39 2.80 -1.78
CA TYR A 86 -6.27 3.74 -0.66
C TYR A 86 -7.62 4.30 -0.20
N GLU A 87 -7.68 4.65 1.08
CA GLU A 87 -8.83 5.26 1.73
C GLU A 87 -8.40 6.41 2.64
N LEU A 88 -8.90 7.61 2.39
CA LEU A 88 -8.75 8.78 3.26
C LEU A 88 -9.95 8.88 4.20
N ARG A 89 -9.68 8.81 5.50
CA ARG A 89 -10.69 9.00 6.55
C ARG A 89 -10.46 10.33 7.24
N GLN A 90 -11.52 11.14 7.31
CA GLN A 90 -11.46 12.41 8.02
C GLN A 90 -11.40 12.17 9.52
N THR A 91 -10.37 12.69 10.18
CA THR A 91 -10.14 12.54 11.63
C THR A 91 -10.54 13.78 12.41
N ALA A 92 -10.36 14.97 11.84
CA ALA A 92 -10.85 16.22 12.42
C ALA A 92 -11.51 17.09 11.35
N VAL A 93 -12.66 17.67 11.71
CA VAL A 93 -13.38 18.62 10.88
C VAL A 93 -13.00 20.06 11.25
N PRO A 94 -12.79 20.95 10.27
CA PRO A 94 -12.57 22.38 10.53
C PRO A 94 -13.75 23.03 11.27
N LYS A 95 -13.45 24.09 12.03
CA LYS A 95 -14.46 24.86 12.74
C LYS A 95 -15.51 25.40 11.77
N GLY A 96 -16.79 25.19 12.07
CA GLY A 96 -17.90 25.66 11.26
C GLY A 96 -18.40 24.67 10.20
N TYR A 97 -17.78 23.48 10.08
CA TYR A 97 -18.18 22.44 9.14
C TYR A 97 -18.70 21.17 9.84
N GLN A 98 -19.48 20.37 9.11
CA GLN A 98 -19.96 19.06 9.54
C GLN A 98 -18.98 17.96 9.13
N PRO A 99 -18.73 16.94 9.99
CA PRO A 99 -17.85 15.85 9.66
C PRO A 99 -18.43 15.03 8.50
N SER A 100 -17.60 14.70 7.51
CA SER A 100 -17.98 13.77 6.45
C SER A 100 -17.95 12.34 7.00
N LYS A 101 -19.07 11.63 6.92
CA LYS A 101 -19.11 10.18 7.24
C LYS A 101 -18.54 9.32 6.11
N ALA A 102 -18.34 9.89 4.92
CA ALA A 102 -17.84 9.17 3.77
C ALA A 102 -16.31 9.32 3.67
N SER A 103 -15.63 8.19 3.66
CA SER A 103 -14.21 8.09 3.31
C SER A 103 -13.99 8.34 1.81
N VAL A 104 -12.88 8.98 1.44
CA VAL A 104 -12.50 9.18 0.03
C VAL A 104 -11.63 8.00 -0.39
N LYS A 105 -12.12 7.16 -1.30
CA LYS A 105 -11.39 5.99 -1.83
C LYS A 105 -10.77 6.31 -3.18
N PHE A 106 -9.55 5.84 -3.41
CA PHE A 106 -8.86 5.99 -4.69
C PHE A 106 -7.84 4.88 -4.89
N THR A 107 -7.39 4.69 -6.13
CA THR A 107 -6.40 3.67 -6.48
C THR A 107 -5.24 4.30 -7.23
N VAL A 108 -4.03 3.97 -6.80
CA VAL A 108 -2.80 4.23 -7.56
C VAL A 108 -2.53 3.00 -8.40
N THR A 109 -2.50 3.16 -9.72
CA THR A 109 -2.42 2.03 -10.65
C THR A 109 -1.03 1.40 -10.64
N GLY A 110 -1.01 0.08 -10.74
CA GLY A 110 0.19 -0.70 -11.03
C GLY A 110 0.13 -1.25 -12.45
N LEU A 111 1.29 -1.55 -13.01
CA LEU A 111 1.39 -2.28 -14.26
C LEU A 111 1.50 -3.78 -13.97
N SER A 112 0.72 -4.59 -14.70
CA SER A 112 0.73 -6.03 -14.63
C SER A 112 1.05 -6.67 -15.99
N VAL A 113 1.85 -7.73 -15.99
CA VAL A 113 2.12 -8.56 -17.18
C VAL A 113 1.37 -9.88 -17.08
N SER A 114 0.87 -10.32 -18.23
CA SER A 114 0.26 -11.63 -18.43
C SER A 114 0.55 -12.11 -19.84
N GLY A 115 0.05 -13.30 -20.18
CA GLY A 115 0.51 -13.98 -21.38
C GLY A 115 1.89 -14.60 -21.16
N GLY A 116 2.63 -14.87 -22.22
CA GLY A 116 3.85 -15.68 -22.14
C GLY A 116 3.63 -17.03 -21.45
N ASP A 117 4.71 -17.70 -21.08
CA ASP A 117 4.65 -18.93 -20.29
C ASP A 117 4.88 -18.62 -18.81
N THR A 118 4.11 -19.23 -17.92
CA THR A 118 4.28 -19.05 -16.45
C THR A 118 4.93 -20.26 -15.79
N GLU A 119 4.90 -21.40 -16.49
CA GLU A 119 5.49 -22.66 -16.06
C GLU A 119 6.02 -23.41 -17.28
N ILE A 120 7.23 -23.93 -17.17
CA ILE A 120 7.81 -24.83 -18.19
C ILE A 120 8.41 -26.07 -17.53
N HIS A 121 8.30 -27.21 -18.22
CA HIS A 121 8.95 -28.46 -17.84
C HIS A 121 10.09 -28.75 -18.80
N THR A 122 11.31 -28.86 -18.29
CA THR A 122 12.46 -29.26 -19.09
C THR A 122 12.45 -30.77 -19.36
N SER A 123 13.11 -31.21 -20.43
CA SER A 123 13.28 -32.64 -20.76
C SER A 123 13.98 -33.46 -19.66
N GLY A 124 14.69 -32.80 -18.75
CA GLY A 124 15.26 -33.41 -17.54
C GLY A 124 14.29 -33.52 -16.36
N GLY A 125 12.99 -33.22 -16.56
CA GLY A 125 11.97 -33.26 -15.51
C GLY A 125 12.03 -32.09 -14.52
N ARG A 126 12.88 -31.09 -14.74
CA ARG A 126 12.94 -29.88 -13.92
C ARG A 126 11.80 -28.94 -14.29
N LYS A 127 10.97 -28.59 -13.31
CA LYS A 127 9.94 -27.54 -13.40
C LYS A 127 10.55 -26.18 -13.10
N ILE A 128 10.24 -25.19 -13.92
CA ILE A 128 10.61 -23.79 -13.72
C ILE A 128 9.30 -22.99 -13.71
N THR A 129 9.09 -22.20 -12.67
CA THR A 129 7.89 -21.38 -12.47
C THR A 129 8.33 -19.99 -12.09
N VAL A 130 7.71 -18.98 -12.70
CA VAL A 130 7.99 -17.56 -12.42
C VAL A 130 6.98 -16.97 -11.43
N GLY A 131 7.36 -15.87 -10.77
CA GLY A 131 6.59 -15.25 -9.71
C GLY A 131 5.35 -14.49 -10.18
N GLY A 132 4.63 -13.87 -9.25
CA GLY A 132 3.52 -12.99 -9.58
C GLY A 132 4.03 -11.70 -10.23
N ASN A 133 3.56 -11.41 -11.44
CA ASN A 133 3.98 -10.29 -12.29
C ASN A 133 5.28 -10.49 -13.08
N GLU A 134 5.64 -11.75 -13.33
CA GLU A 134 6.73 -12.17 -14.22
C GLU A 134 6.18 -13.19 -15.22
N VAL A 135 6.77 -13.22 -16.42
CA VAL A 135 6.46 -14.21 -17.46
C VAL A 135 7.74 -14.71 -18.12
N LEU A 136 7.70 -15.92 -18.67
CA LEU A 136 8.77 -16.51 -19.46
C LEU A 136 8.51 -16.26 -20.94
N ILE A 137 9.58 -15.89 -21.66
CA ILE A 137 9.55 -15.58 -23.09
C ILE A 137 10.55 -16.46 -23.82
N ALA A 138 10.13 -17.04 -24.95
CA ALA A 138 10.98 -17.85 -25.81
C ALA A 138 10.76 -17.54 -27.30
N GLY A 139 10.93 -16.27 -27.67
CA GLY A 139 10.73 -15.80 -29.04
C GLY A 139 9.34 -16.20 -29.58
N PRO A 140 9.21 -16.66 -30.84
CA PRO A 140 7.90 -17.02 -31.41
C PRO A 140 7.24 -18.25 -30.76
N PHE A 141 7.95 -18.97 -29.88
CA PHE A 141 7.42 -20.20 -29.25
C PHE A 141 6.59 -19.93 -27.99
N SER A 142 6.73 -18.77 -27.34
CA SER A 142 5.91 -18.41 -26.18
C SER A 142 4.68 -17.61 -26.61
N PRO A 143 3.56 -17.66 -25.86
CA PRO A 143 2.39 -16.83 -26.11
C PRO A 143 2.69 -15.33 -26.12
N ASP A 144 1.79 -14.56 -26.72
CA ASP A 144 1.86 -13.10 -26.73
C ASP A 144 1.84 -12.53 -25.32
N ILE A 145 2.65 -11.49 -25.11
CA ILE A 145 2.70 -10.72 -23.88
C ILE A 145 1.56 -9.71 -23.88
N THR A 146 0.92 -9.56 -22.73
CA THR A 146 -0.14 -8.59 -22.50
C THR A 146 0.20 -7.73 -21.28
N LEU A 147 0.22 -6.41 -21.48
CA LEU A 147 0.45 -5.41 -20.44
C LEU A 147 -0.89 -4.80 -20.04
N THR A 148 -1.20 -4.80 -18.74
CA THR A 148 -2.48 -4.31 -18.22
C THR A 148 -2.28 -3.42 -17.02
N ALA A 149 -3.08 -2.35 -16.92
CA ALA A 149 -3.13 -1.50 -15.74
C ALA A 149 -4.59 -1.25 -15.36
N GLU A 150 -4.89 -1.16 -14.07
CA GLU A 150 -6.27 -0.91 -13.60
C GLU A 150 -6.83 0.42 -14.13
N ASN A 151 -5.95 1.41 -14.34
CA ASN A 151 -6.27 2.72 -14.89
C ASN A 151 -5.13 3.23 -15.77
N GLU A 152 -5.14 2.83 -17.04
CA GLU A 152 -4.14 3.23 -18.04
C GLU A 152 -3.96 4.75 -18.17
N LYS A 153 -4.98 5.55 -17.82
CA LYS A 153 -4.88 7.01 -17.89
C LYS A 153 -3.89 7.59 -16.87
N GLN A 154 -3.52 6.83 -15.85
CA GLN A 154 -2.49 7.23 -14.88
C GLN A 154 -1.08 6.98 -15.39
N ILE A 155 -0.88 6.11 -16.40
CA ILE A 155 0.44 5.87 -17.00
C ILE A 155 0.82 7.08 -17.85
N GLU A 156 2.04 7.57 -17.66
CA GLU A 156 2.65 8.65 -18.44
C GLU A 156 3.59 8.10 -19.52
N GLY A 157 4.39 7.10 -19.17
CA GLY A 157 5.32 6.45 -20.07
C GLY A 157 5.66 5.03 -19.63
N VAL A 158 6.21 4.26 -20.57
CA VAL A 158 6.66 2.88 -20.39
C VAL A 158 8.03 2.77 -21.04
N THR A 159 9.00 2.22 -20.32
CA THR A 159 10.34 1.97 -20.82
C THR A 159 10.55 0.46 -20.86
N VAL A 160 10.89 -0.07 -22.03
CA VAL A 160 11.21 -1.48 -22.23
C VAL A 160 12.70 -1.60 -22.48
N THR A 161 13.37 -2.34 -21.61
CA THR A 161 14.80 -2.62 -21.70
C THR A 161 15.00 -4.10 -21.89
N TYR A 162 15.83 -4.51 -22.84
CA TYR A 162 16.13 -5.92 -23.03
C TYR A 162 17.58 -6.15 -23.44
N GLU A 163 18.11 -7.30 -23.03
CA GLU A 163 19.41 -7.76 -23.48
C GLU A 163 19.31 -8.31 -24.91
N ASN A 164 20.28 -7.95 -25.75
CA ASN A 164 20.43 -8.52 -27.07
C ASN A 164 21.85 -9.13 -27.19
N PHE A 165 21.96 -10.43 -26.92
CA PHE A 165 23.20 -11.20 -27.12
C PHE A 165 23.53 -11.45 -28.60
N GLY A 166 22.64 -11.09 -29.52
CA GLY A 166 22.72 -11.42 -30.93
C GLY A 166 22.60 -12.92 -31.22
N ALA A 167 22.53 -13.29 -32.50
CA ALA A 167 22.34 -14.68 -32.94
C ALA A 167 23.54 -15.63 -32.66
N PHE A 168 24.64 -15.15 -32.06
CA PHE A 168 25.89 -15.91 -31.93
C PHE A 168 26.39 -15.94 -30.47
N LEU A 169 26.57 -17.15 -29.93
CA LEU A 169 27.21 -17.39 -28.64
C LEU A 169 28.60 -16.74 -28.60
N GLY A 170 28.87 -15.90 -27.59
CA GLY A 170 30.19 -15.34 -27.30
C GLY A 170 30.44 -13.88 -27.70
N LYS A 171 29.43 -13.13 -28.15
CA LYS A 171 29.51 -11.67 -28.23
C LYS A 171 29.07 -11.03 -26.91
N PRO A 172 29.67 -9.91 -26.48
CA PRO A 172 29.15 -9.15 -25.35
C PRO A 172 27.73 -8.68 -25.69
N GLY A 173 26.77 -8.97 -24.82
CA GLY A 173 25.39 -8.52 -24.99
C GLY A 173 25.33 -6.99 -25.03
N THR A 174 24.50 -6.46 -25.92
CA THR A 174 24.18 -5.03 -25.94
C THR A 174 22.77 -4.85 -25.38
N GLU A 175 22.64 -4.02 -24.36
CA GLU A 175 21.35 -3.61 -23.81
C GLU A 175 20.68 -2.62 -24.78
N LYS A 176 19.40 -2.84 -25.08
CA LYS A 176 18.56 -1.91 -25.84
C LYS A 176 17.43 -1.42 -24.96
N SER A 177 17.14 -0.12 -25.02
CA SER A 177 16.06 0.53 -24.26
C SER A 177 15.19 1.36 -25.20
N PHE A 178 13.87 1.27 -25.02
CA PHE A 178 12.87 1.99 -25.82
C PHE A 178 11.78 2.59 -24.93
N ASP A 179 11.39 3.82 -25.22
CA ASP A 179 10.35 4.55 -24.50
C ASP A 179 9.06 4.63 -25.32
N TYR A 180 7.93 4.37 -24.66
CA TYR A 180 6.60 4.39 -25.24
C TYR A 180 5.65 5.24 -24.42
N VAL A 181 4.76 5.95 -25.12
CA VAL A 181 3.72 6.78 -24.50
C VAL A 181 2.51 5.96 -24.04
N THR A 182 2.28 4.80 -24.65
CA THR A 182 1.11 3.95 -24.35
C THR A 182 1.51 2.52 -24.10
N LEU A 183 0.80 1.85 -23.18
CA LEU A 183 0.96 0.43 -22.89
C LEU A 183 0.80 -0.43 -24.14
N ARG A 184 -0.19 -0.11 -24.96
CA ARG A 184 -0.47 -0.82 -26.20
C ARG A 184 0.69 -0.77 -27.18
N ALA A 185 1.32 0.39 -27.36
CA ALA A 185 2.47 0.53 -28.25
C ALA A 185 3.68 -0.27 -27.73
N ALA A 186 3.95 -0.23 -26.42
CA ALA A 186 4.99 -1.04 -25.82
C ALA A 186 4.72 -2.54 -26.00
N GLN A 187 3.47 -2.98 -25.78
CA GLN A 187 3.07 -4.37 -25.93
C GLN A 187 3.20 -4.88 -27.38
N GLU A 188 2.67 -4.12 -28.35
CA GLU A 188 2.75 -4.48 -29.77
C GLU A 188 4.21 -4.62 -30.22
N GLU A 189 5.08 -3.72 -29.78
CA GLU A 189 6.51 -3.76 -30.11
C GLU A 189 7.24 -4.92 -29.42
N ILE A 190 6.95 -5.21 -28.14
CA ILE A 190 7.51 -6.38 -27.43
C ILE A 190 7.17 -7.67 -28.20
N ASN A 191 5.89 -7.85 -28.58
CA ASN A 191 5.47 -9.05 -29.29
C ASN A 191 6.08 -9.14 -30.69
N HIS A 192 6.14 -8.03 -31.42
CA HIS A 192 6.80 -7.97 -32.72
C HIS A 192 8.29 -8.36 -32.63
N LEU A 193 9.04 -7.75 -31.71
CA LEU A 193 10.47 -8.03 -31.53
C LEU A 193 10.73 -9.46 -31.01
N LYS A 194 9.82 -9.99 -30.18
CA LYS A 194 9.84 -11.38 -29.73
C LYS A 194 9.66 -12.34 -30.90
N ASP A 195 8.68 -12.10 -31.77
CA ASP A 195 8.33 -13.01 -32.86
C ASP A 195 9.38 -12.97 -34.00
N GLU A 196 10.02 -11.83 -34.20
CA GLU A 196 11.17 -11.67 -35.12
C GLU A 196 12.50 -12.16 -34.50
N GLU A 197 12.47 -12.75 -33.30
CA GLU A 197 13.65 -13.23 -32.55
C GLU A 197 14.71 -12.13 -32.25
N GLU A 198 14.30 -10.86 -32.22
CA GLU A 198 15.17 -9.72 -31.93
C GLU A 198 15.41 -9.49 -30.44
N ILE A 199 14.54 -10.04 -29.58
CA ILE A 199 14.73 -10.13 -28.12
C ILE A 199 15.47 -11.43 -27.81
N CYS A 200 16.68 -11.31 -27.27
CA CYS A 200 17.55 -12.43 -26.94
C CYS A 200 18.17 -12.20 -25.56
N GLY A 201 17.39 -12.45 -24.51
CA GLY A 201 17.76 -12.20 -23.12
C GLY A 201 16.58 -11.69 -22.28
N ALA A 202 16.85 -11.36 -21.02
CA ALA A 202 15.83 -10.86 -20.11
C ALA A 202 15.25 -9.51 -20.56
N VAL A 203 13.98 -9.29 -20.25
CA VAL A 203 13.22 -8.08 -20.56
C VAL A 203 12.78 -7.40 -19.27
N HIS A 204 13.19 -6.15 -19.07
CA HIS A 204 12.83 -5.33 -17.93
C HIS A 204 11.90 -4.20 -18.38
N ILE A 205 10.71 -4.12 -17.78
CA ILE A 205 9.74 -3.05 -18.05
C ILE A 205 9.70 -2.10 -16.86
N ALA A 206 9.95 -0.81 -17.11
CA ALA A 206 9.67 0.26 -16.18
C ALA A 206 8.49 1.11 -16.69
N TYR A 207 7.81 1.81 -15.79
CA TYR A 207 6.74 2.74 -16.17
C TYR A 207 6.72 3.95 -15.24
N THR A 208 6.17 5.04 -15.73
CA THR A 208 5.98 6.28 -14.95
C THR A 208 4.49 6.61 -14.84
N LEU A 209 4.13 7.22 -13.72
CA LEU A 209 2.77 7.69 -13.47
C LEU A 209 2.72 9.21 -13.60
N LYS A 210 1.61 9.72 -14.16
CA LYS A 210 1.37 11.16 -14.27
C LYS A 210 1.46 11.85 -12.92
N GLU A 211 1.87 13.11 -12.90
CA GLU A 211 1.88 13.92 -11.69
C GLU A 211 0.77 15.00 -11.65
N PRO A 212 -0.11 15.00 -10.63
CA PRO A 212 -0.35 13.91 -9.69
C PRO A 212 -1.14 12.76 -10.34
N ALA A 213 -0.83 11.53 -9.93
CA ALA A 213 -1.46 10.32 -10.45
C ALA A 213 -2.94 10.28 -10.08
N CYS A 214 -3.30 10.87 -8.93
CA CYS A 214 -4.68 11.00 -8.47
C CYS A 214 -5.00 12.44 -8.06
N ASN A 215 -6.05 13.01 -8.67
CA ASN A 215 -6.67 14.27 -8.26
C ASN A 215 -8.03 14.00 -7.62
N LEU A 216 -8.14 14.21 -6.31
CA LEU A 216 -9.33 13.93 -5.51
C LEU A 216 -10.00 15.22 -5.05
N THR A 217 -11.31 15.19 -4.86
CA THR A 217 -12.05 16.32 -4.27
C THR A 217 -13.04 15.83 -3.23
N GLN A 218 -13.06 16.47 -2.06
CA GLN A 218 -14.08 16.26 -1.04
C GLN A 218 -14.82 17.56 -0.72
N TYR A 219 -16.14 17.46 -0.59
CA TYR A 219 -17.00 18.58 -0.24
C TYR A 219 -17.46 18.48 1.21
N LEU A 220 -17.31 19.55 1.99
CA LEU A 220 -17.82 19.65 3.37
C LEU A 220 -18.97 20.66 3.44
N ALA A 221 -20.00 20.33 4.22
CA ALA A 221 -21.14 21.21 4.45
C ALA A 221 -20.93 22.06 5.71
N GLU A 222 -21.28 23.35 5.64
CA GLU A 222 -21.30 24.23 6.81
C GLU A 222 -22.27 23.69 7.88
N LYS A 223 -21.94 23.93 9.15
CA LYS A 223 -22.82 23.63 10.28
C LYS A 223 -24.03 24.57 10.22
N PRO A 224 -25.27 24.08 10.41
CA PRO A 224 -26.44 24.94 10.41
C PRO A 224 -26.30 25.99 11.51
N ALA A 225 -26.66 27.24 11.21
CA ALA A 225 -26.72 28.29 12.23
C ALA A 225 -27.64 27.84 13.38
N PRO A 226 -27.29 28.11 14.66
CA PRO A 226 -28.15 27.77 15.77
C PRO A 226 -29.51 28.45 15.58
N LYS A 227 -30.58 27.66 15.68
CA LYS A 227 -31.95 28.17 15.60
C LYS A 227 -32.12 29.22 16.71
N PRO A 228 -32.63 30.43 16.44
CA PRO A 228 -32.81 31.45 17.48
C PRO A 228 -33.68 30.89 18.60
N THR A 229 -33.16 30.92 19.82
CA THR A 229 -33.91 30.55 21.02
C THR A 229 -35.04 31.56 21.21
N PRO A 230 -36.31 31.12 21.34
CA PRO A 230 -37.41 32.06 21.57
C PRO A 230 -37.21 32.73 22.93
N THR A 231 -37.15 34.06 22.91
CA THR A 231 -37.12 34.90 24.12
C THR A 231 -38.38 34.64 24.95
N PRO A 232 -38.30 34.38 26.27
CA PRO A 232 -39.47 34.26 27.13
C PRO A 232 -40.30 35.55 27.10
N PRO A 233 -41.65 35.49 27.08
CA PRO A 233 -42.48 36.68 27.11
C PRO A 233 -42.33 37.42 28.44
N ALA A 234 -42.22 38.75 28.37
CA ALA A 234 -42.17 39.62 29.54
C ALA A 234 -43.49 39.53 30.35
N PRO A 235 -43.43 39.64 31.69
CA PRO A 235 -44.63 39.57 32.52
C PRO A 235 -45.51 40.81 32.30
N SER A 236 -46.80 40.57 32.08
CA SER A 236 -47.86 41.55 31.99
C SER A 236 -48.10 42.21 33.36
N GLN A 237 -48.03 43.54 33.43
CA GLN A 237 -48.67 44.32 34.49
C GLN A 237 -49.78 45.18 33.90
N GLY A 238 -50.97 45.03 34.50
CA GLY A 238 -52.19 45.77 34.18
C GLY A 238 -52.08 47.25 34.50
N GLY A 239 -52.84 48.05 33.76
CA GLY A 239 -52.79 49.51 33.81
C GLY A 239 -53.73 50.17 34.80
N ALA A 240 -53.60 51.50 34.89
CA ALA A 240 -54.71 52.46 34.88
C ALA A 240 -54.20 53.90 34.67
N SER A 241 -54.63 54.47 33.53
CA SER A 241 -55.14 55.83 33.25
C SER A 241 -54.52 57.09 33.88
N GLY A 242 -54.23 58.10 33.04
CA GLY A 242 -54.23 59.51 33.45
C GLY A 242 -53.45 60.54 32.60
N SER A 243 -54.01 60.96 31.46
CA SER A 243 -54.03 62.33 30.88
C SER A 243 -52.76 63.23 30.76
N ALA A 244 -52.41 63.48 29.47
CA ALA A 244 -52.10 64.76 28.79
C ALA A 244 -51.07 65.78 29.34
N GLY A 245 -50.12 66.17 28.48
CA GLY A 245 -49.35 67.42 28.60
C GLY A 245 -48.13 67.46 27.68
N THR A 246 -48.08 68.46 26.80
CA THR A 246 -47.14 68.66 25.69
C THR A 246 -45.74 69.20 26.07
N THR A 247 -44.81 69.04 25.12
CA THR A 247 -43.68 69.92 24.72
C THR A 247 -42.32 69.87 25.44
N ALA A 248 -41.29 69.92 24.56
CA ALA A 248 -39.92 70.45 24.70
C ALA A 248 -38.78 69.50 25.16
N ALA A 249 -37.90 69.16 24.20
CA ALA A 249 -36.44 69.14 24.37
C ALA A 249 -35.92 70.61 24.40
N PRO A 250 -34.75 70.98 24.96
CA PRO A 250 -33.47 70.26 24.84
C PRO A 250 -32.49 70.37 26.04
N ALA A 251 -31.31 69.77 25.83
CA ALA A 251 -29.97 70.26 26.19
C ALA A 251 -29.14 69.40 27.15
N ALA A 252 -27.88 69.25 26.71
CA ALA A 252 -26.81 68.38 27.18
C ALA A 252 -26.24 68.76 28.56
N THR A 253 -25.62 67.78 29.21
CA THR A 253 -24.68 67.96 30.32
C THR A 253 -23.62 66.85 30.24
N PRO A 254 -22.34 67.13 30.55
CA PRO A 254 -21.19 66.51 29.88
C PRO A 254 -20.69 65.21 30.50
N ALA A 255 -19.85 64.53 29.71
CA ALA A 255 -19.16 63.27 30.01
C ALA A 255 -18.15 63.38 31.17
N PRO A 256 -17.92 62.29 31.94
CA PRO A 256 -16.84 62.24 32.92
C PRO A 256 -15.49 61.83 32.30
N THR A 257 -14.46 62.46 32.84
CA THR A 257 -13.02 62.37 32.62
C THR A 257 -12.44 60.94 32.64
N PRO A 258 -11.48 60.59 31.75
CA PRO A 258 -10.67 59.37 31.88
C PRO A 258 -9.46 59.58 32.81
N ALA A 259 -9.26 58.64 33.74
CA ALA A 259 -8.07 58.58 34.59
C ALA A 259 -6.85 58.06 33.81
N ALA A 260 -5.72 58.75 33.95
CA ALA A 260 -4.44 58.39 33.34
C ALA A 260 -3.67 57.37 34.20
N THR A 261 -3.22 56.30 33.56
CA THR A 261 -2.31 55.28 34.08
C THR A 261 -0.88 55.83 34.18
N GLN A 262 -0.22 55.57 35.32
CA GLN A 262 1.16 55.96 35.60
C GLN A 262 2.18 55.13 34.81
N ALA A 263 3.23 55.79 34.30
CA ALA A 263 4.48 55.21 33.84
C ALA A 263 5.52 55.21 34.97
N PRO A 264 6.50 54.28 34.98
CA PRO A 264 7.47 54.15 36.08
C PRO A 264 8.62 55.18 35.99
N PRO A 265 9.26 55.52 37.12
CA PRO A 265 10.35 56.49 37.16
C PRO A 265 11.70 55.87 36.77
N SER A 266 12.58 56.73 36.25
CA SER A 266 13.93 56.39 35.79
C SER A 266 14.99 57.19 36.57
N VAL A 267 16.13 56.49 36.78
CA VAL A 267 17.53 56.91 37.02
C VAL A 267 17.97 57.60 38.32
N ASN A 268 19.09 57.10 38.86
CA ASN A 268 20.31 57.90 39.13
C ASN A 268 21.60 57.02 39.09
N PRO A 269 22.83 57.60 38.94
CA PRO A 269 23.84 57.11 38.00
C PRO A 269 25.21 56.65 38.56
N ILE A 270 25.95 55.94 37.69
CA ILE A 270 27.42 55.86 37.42
C ILE A 270 28.42 55.54 38.56
N ALA A 271 29.21 54.49 38.30
CA ALA A 271 30.67 54.51 38.46
C ALA A 271 31.34 53.60 37.40
N THR A 272 32.35 54.13 36.71
CA THR A 272 33.28 53.43 35.77
C THR A 272 34.66 53.44 36.44
N PRO A 273 35.48 52.36 36.38
CA PRO A 273 36.53 52.21 35.32
C PRO A 273 36.81 50.70 35.00
N ALA A 274 37.64 50.21 34.07
CA ALA A 274 38.57 50.65 33.00
C ALA A 274 38.67 49.47 31.98
N PRO A 275 39.24 49.62 30.77
CA PRO A 275 39.23 48.57 29.75
C PRO A 275 40.32 47.51 30.02
N THR A 276 40.00 46.22 29.82
CA THR A 276 41.01 45.14 29.82
C THR A 276 40.64 44.10 28.76
N VAL A 277 41.47 44.13 27.71
CA VAL A 277 41.89 43.11 26.74
C VAL A 277 41.10 41.78 26.70
N GLU A 278 40.46 41.54 25.56
CA GLU A 278 39.99 40.23 25.07
C GLU A 278 41.12 39.19 25.03
N PRO A 279 40.81 37.93 25.43
CA PRO A 279 41.30 36.77 24.72
C PRO A 279 40.14 36.14 23.92
N SER A 280 40.33 36.17 22.60
CA SER A 280 40.01 35.13 21.62
C SER A 280 38.97 34.10 22.01
N ALA A 281 37.85 34.14 21.28
CA ALA A 281 36.79 33.14 21.26
C ALA A 281 37.32 31.69 21.18
N GLU A 282 36.90 30.89 22.15
CA GLU A 282 36.77 29.44 22.02
C GLU A 282 35.38 29.19 21.39
N PRO A 283 35.23 28.30 20.40
CA PRO A 283 33.96 28.15 19.70
C PRO A 283 32.90 27.63 20.66
N GLU A 284 31.79 28.36 20.81
CA GLU A 284 30.63 27.85 21.53
C GLU A 284 30.15 26.55 20.87
N GLU A 285 30.16 25.46 21.65
CA GLU A 285 29.35 24.28 21.36
C GLU A 285 27.90 24.73 21.21
N VAL A 286 27.34 24.53 20.02
CA VAL A 286 25.90 24.67 19.76
C VAL A 286 25.17 23.78 20.76
N LYS A 287 24.53 24.41 21.74
CA LYS A 287 23.75 23.71 22.77
C LYS A 287 22.54 23.08 22.08
N ALA A 288 22.67 21.82 21.68
CA ALA A 288 21.56 21.04 21.15
C ALA A 288 20.46 20.98 22.22
N ASP A 289 19.34 21.67 21.98
CA ASP A 289 18.17 21.58 22.84
C ASP A 289 17.76 20.10 22.94
N LYS A 290 17.72 19.55 24.15
CA LYS A 290 17.37 18.15 24.42
C LYS A 290 15.92 18.07 24.88
N ARG A 291 15.18 17.06 24.40
CA ARG A 291 13.78 16.78 24.76
C ARG A 291 13.63 15.38 25.36
N ASN A 292 12.54 15.18 26.10
CA ASN A 292 12.07 13.84 26.42
C ASN A 292 11.13 13.40 25.30
N LEU A 293 11.52 12.36 24.58
CA LEU A 293 10.76 11.84 23.46
C LEU A 293 10.17 10.48 23.85
N ALA A 294 8.92 10.24 23.48
CA ALA A 294 8.28 8.95 23.61
C ALA A 294 7.66 8.52 22.28
N VAL A 295 7.79 7.23 22.00
CA VAL A 295 7.26 6.61 20.80
C VAL A 295 6.34 5.49 21.22
N ILE A 296 5.16 5.41 20.61
CA ILE A 296 4.22 4.32 20.78
C ILE A 296 4.28 3.45 19.54
N VAL A 297 4.69 2.19 19.72
CA VAL A 297 4.74 1.21 18.63
C VAL A 297 3.40 0.50 18.54
N LEU A 298 2.75 0.61 17.39
CA LEU A 298 1.46 -0.01 17.11
C LEU A 298 1.58 -1.05 15.99
N ASP A 299 0.81 -2.12 16.09
CA ASP A 299 0.68 -3.12 15.04
C ASP A 299 -0.24 -2.66 13.90
N THR A 300 -0.39 -3.52 12.90
CA THR A 300 -1.27 -3.30 11.75
C THR A 300 -2.73 -2.97 12.12
N ASP A 301 -3.21 -3.46 13.27
CA ASP A 301 -4.56 -3.22 13.79
C ASP A 301 -4.63 -2.01 14.74
N GLY A 302 -3.51 -1.31 14.97
CA GLY A 302 -3.41 -0.20 15.92
C GLY A 302 -3.27 -0.62 17.38
N LYS A 303 -2.90 -1.88 17.65
CA LYS A 303 -2.67 -2.39 19.01
C LYS A 303 -1.22 -2.17 19.45
N PRO A 304 -0.96 -1.86 20.72
CA PRO A 304 0.39 -1.67 21.22
C PRO A 304 1.23 -2.95 21.11
N VAL A 305 2.51 -2.80 20.76
CA VAL A 305 3.45 -3.92 20.60
C VAL A 305 4.56 -3.86 21.65
N PRO A 306 4.53 -4.74 22.67
CA PRO A 306 5.58 -4.80 23.68
C PRO A 306 6.85 -5.49 23.17
N GLY A 307 8.00 -5.12 23.76
CA GLY A 307 9.27 -5.80 23.53
C GLY A 307 10.03 -5.42 22.25
N VAL A 308 9.52 -4.50 21.43
CA VAL A 308 10.18 -3.95 20.23
C VAL A 308 11.32 -3.04 20.65
N THR A 309 12.48 -3.14 20.01
CA THR A 309 13.56 -2.16 20.15
C THR A 309 13.47 -1.15 19.03
N VAL A 310 13.26 0.11 19.36
CA VAL A 310 13.23 1.24 18.42
C VAL A 310 14.56 1.96 18.49
N GLY A 311 15.18 2.22 17.35
CA GLY A 311 16.36 3.08 17.22
C GLY A 311 15.97 4.46 16.69
N LEU A 312 16.59 5.50 17.24
CA LEU A 312 16.57 6.87 16.71
C LEU A 312 17.81 7.10 15.85
N PHE A 313 17.61 7.68 14.68
CA PHE A 313 18.64 7.98 13.70
C PHE A 313 18.52 9.44 13.26
N GLU A 314 19.62 10.01 12.80
CA GLU A 314 19.56 11.29 12.09
C GLU A 314 18.92 11.06 10.70
N PRO A 315 18.14 12.03 10.18
CA PRO A 315 17.68 11.97 8.81
C PRO A 315 18.90 11.89 7.90
N MET A 316 18.92 10.89 7.01
CA MET A 316 19.94 10.83 5.98
C MET A 316 19.64 11.94 4.97
N GLU A 317 20.43 13.00 4.98
CA GLU A 317 20.43 13.95 3.87
C GLU A 317 20.81 13.21 2.59
N ASP A 318 20.14 13.51 1.47
CA ASP A 318 20.54 13.04 0.15
C ASP A 318 22.00 13.45 -0.07
N MET A 319 22.93 12.51 0.13
CA MET A 319 24.33 12.80 -0.09
C MET A 319 24.50 13.12 -1.57
N PRO A 320 24.96 14.33 -1.93
CA PRO A 320 25.31 14.60 -3.31
C PRO A 320 26.38 13.59 -3.70
N VAL A 321 26.12 12.82 -4.76
CA VAL A 321 27.15 12.01 -5.41
C VAL A 321 28.30 12.97 -5.73
N PRO A 322 29.48 12.84 -5.11
CA PRO A 322 30.54 13.78 -5.38
C PRO A 322 30.91 13.65 -6.85
N ALA A 323 30.64 14.70 -7.64
CA ALA A 323 31.16 14.82 -8.98
C ALA A 323 32.69 14.79 -8.88
N SER A 324 33.28 13.65 -9.19
CA SER A 324 34.71 13.43 -9.08
C SER A 324 35.42 14.14 -10.24
N THR A 325 36.06 15.27 -9.95
CA THR A 325 37.21 15.77 -10.73
C THR A 325 38.47 15.54 -9.92
N ALA A 326 38.83 14.28 -9.71
CA ALA A 326 40.08 13.92 -9.06
C ALA A 326 41.27 14.19 -9.99
N ASP A 327 42.29 14.89 -9.49
CA ASP A 327 43.58 15.03 -10.16
C ASP A 327 44.30 13.66 -10.16
N PRO A 328 44.63 13.09 -11.34
CA PRO A 328 45.24 11.75 -11.43
C PRO A 328 46.63 11.63 -10.78
N ALA A 329 47.25 12.75 -10.38
CA ALA A 329 48.54 12.75 -9.68
C ALA A 329 48.45 12.65 -8.15
N ASP A 330 47.30 12.92 -7.53
CA ASP A 330 47.14 12.89 -6.07
C ASP A 330 46.47 11.61 -5.58
N ILE A 331 47.31 10.63 -5.24
CA ILE A 331 46.90 9.33 -4.73
C ILE A 331 46.21 9.44 -3.35
N SER A 332 46.48 10.49 -2.58
CA SER A 332 45.89 10.68 -1.24
C SER A 332 44.39 11.04 -1.30
N GLN A 333 43.99 11.84 -2.28
CA GLN A 333 42.59 12.12 -2.58
C GLN A 333 41.87 10.88 -3.12
N SER A 334 42.55 10.11 -3.98
CA SER A 334 42.00 8.87 -4.52
C SER A 334 41.73 7.83 -3.42
N LEU A 335 42.66 7.64 -2.48
CA LEU A 335 42.47 6.75 -1.33
C LEU A 335 41.37 7.23 -0.37
N SER A 336 41.30 8.54 -0.12
CA SER A 336 40.23 9.12 0.71
C SER A 336 38.85 8.94 0.05
N ASN A 337 38.76 9.15 -1.26
CA ASN A 337 37.53 8.92 -2.02
C ASN A 337 37.11 7.45 -2.02
N LEU A 338 38.06 6.52 -2.14
CA LEU A 338 37.80 5.08 -2.09
C LEU A 338 37.38 4.61 -0.70
N HIS A 339 37.97 5.17 0.36
CA HIS A 339 37.57 4.91 1.74
C HIS A 339 36.17 5.45 2.01
N ASN A 340 35.89 6.69 1.61
CA ASN A 340 34.57 7.30 1.72
C ASN A 340 33.53 6.54 0.90
N GLN A 341 33.85 6.10 -0.32
CA GLN A 341 32.97 5.28 -1.15
C GLN A 341 32.70 3.92 -0.50
N ARG A 342 33.71 3.27 0.09
CA ARG A 342 33.51 2.04 0.87
C ARG A 342 32.67 2.26 2.13
N GLU A 343 32.81 3.38 2.81
CA GLU A 343 31.97 3.73 3.96
C GLU A 343 30.53 4.03 3.53
N THR A 344 30.32 4.74 2.42
CA THR A 344 29.01 4.97 1.80
C THR A 344 28.36 3.67 1.34
N GLU A 345 29.10 2.75 0.71
CA GLU A 345 28.62 1.41 0.35
C GLU A 345 28.25 0.59 1.59
N LYS A 346 29.02 0.70 2.68
CA LYS A 346 28.77 -0.01 3.94
C LYS A 346 27.55 0.53 4.72
N ILE A 347 27.29 1.84 4.62
CA ILE A 347 26.09 2.50 5.16
C ILE A 347 24.86 2.18 4.29
N SER A 348 25.01 2.16 2.97
CA SER A 348 23.95 1.83 2.00
C SER A 348 23.35 0.42 2.18
N GLN A 349 24.16 -0.56 2.58
CA GLN A 349 23.69 -1.95 2.72
C GLN A 349 22.66 -2.20 3.84
N ASP A 350 22.66 -1.38 4.91
CA ASP A 350 21.56 -1.33 5.87
C ASP A 350 21.77 -0.09 6.79
N PRO A 351 21.12 1.04 6.46
CA PRO A 351 21.36 2.33 7.13
C PRO A 351 20.79 2.38 8.56
N TYR A 352 19.85 1.50 8.88
CA TYR A 352 19.13 1.51 10.17
C TYR A 352 19.53 0.31 11.02
N LYS A 353 20.85 0.07 11.17
CA LYS A 353 21.38 -0.93 12.12
C LYS A 353 21.32 -0.40 13.53
N ARG A 354 21.04 -1.28 14.50
CA ARG A 354 20.98 -0.92 15.93
C ARG A 354 22.27 -0.24 16.44
N SER A 355 23.44 -0.63 15.94
CA SER A 355 24.72 -0.04 16.33
C SER A 355 24.93 1.39 15.81
N ALA A 356 24.16 1.81 14.80
CA ALA A 356 24.21 3.15 14.22
C ALA A 356 23.14 4.09 14.82
N ALA A 357 22.30 3.59 15.73
CA ALA A 357 21.26 4.41 16.37
C ALA A 357 21.88 5.38 17.39
N LEU A 358 21.48 6.66 17.33
CA LEU A 358 21.80 7.67 18.34
C LEU A 358 21.35 7.25 19.73
N GLN A 359 20.15 6.66 19.80
CA GLN A 359 19.60 6.09 21.01
C GLN A 359 18.69 4.92 20.64
N ALA A 360 18.63 3.90 21.50
CA ALA A 360 17.72 2.78 21.34
C ALA A 360 16.97 2.51 22.64
N ALA A 361 15.66 2.32 22.54
CA ALA A 361 14.80 2.00 23.68
C ALA A 361 13.89 0.82 23.35
N ARG A 362 13.52 0.05 24.38
CA ARG A 362 12.62 -1.08 24.25
C ARG A 362 11.22 -0.68 24.70
N THR A 363 10.19 -1.14 23.98
CA THR A 363 8.80 -0.85 24.32
C THR A 363 8.33 -1.65 25.54
N ASP A 364 7.53 -0.99 26.38
CA ASP A 364 6.81 -1.59 27.52
C ASP A 364 5.50 -2.29 27.09
N GLU A 365 4.71 -2.75 28.07
CA GLU A 365 3.41 -3.42 27.86
C GLU A 365 2.38 -2.54 27.13
N GLN A 366 2.54 -1.22 27.17
CA GLN A 366 1.71 -0.25 26.46
C GLN A 366 2.28 0.09 25.07
N GLY A 367 3.34 -0.60 24.64
CA GLY A 367 4.03 -0.33 23.38
C GLY A 367 4.84 0.96 23.40
N ARG A 368 5.04 1.58 24.57
CA ARG A 368 5.73 2.87 24.71
C ARG A 368 7.22 2.67 24.92
N ALA A 369 8.03 3.35 24.12
CA ALA A 369 9.48 3.45 24.26
C ALA A 369 9.85 4.90 24.62
N SER A 370 10.60 5.09 25.69
CA SER A 370 11.00 6.43 26.17
C SER A 370 12.47 6.72 25.90
N PHE A 371 12.75 7.90 25.37
CA PHE A 371 14.04 8.39 24.93
C PHE A 371 14.37 9.67 25.70
N PRO A 372 14.95 9.55 26.92
CA PRO A 372 15.32 10.70 27.71
C PRO A 372 16.50 11.42 27.05
N LYS A 373 16.44 12.75 27.02
CA LYS A 373 17.48 13.63 26.48
C LYS A 373 17.78 13.42 24.99
N ALA A 374 16.77 13.04 24.21
CA ALA A 374 16.87 12.98 22.75
C ALA A 374 17.09 14.38 22.17
N PRO A 375 17.77 14.54 21.02
CA PRO A 375 17.86 15.83 20.32
C PRO A 375 16.47 16.39 19.99
N ALA A 376 16.30 17.71 20.10
CA ALA A 376 15.09 18.42 19.63
C ALA A 376 15.11 18.69 18.12
N THR A 377 16.11 18.16 17.40
CA THR A 377 16.21 18.18 15.93
C THR A 377 15.26 17.16 15.30
N GLU A 378 15.21 17.17 13.97
CA GLU A 378 14.55 16.12 13.19
C GLU A 378 15.27 14.78 13.39
N LEU A 379 14.49 13.71 13.50
CA LEU A 379 14.97 12.35 13.78
C LEU A 379 14.16 11.33 12.97
N ILE A 380 14.71 10.15 12.76
CA ILE A 380 14.04 9.00 12.18
C ILE A 380 13.94 7.91 13.24
N ALA A 381 12.74 7.40 13.51
CA ALA A 381 12.52 6.24 14.37
C ALA A 381 12.26 4.99 13.54
N VAL A 382 13.00 3.92 13.82
CA VAL A 382 12.87 2.62 13.13
C VAL A 382 12.85 1.48 14.14
N PRO A 383 11.91 0.52 14.03
CA PRO A 383 12.01 -0.77 14.73
C PRO A 383 13.25 -1.55 14.23
N VAL A 384 14.28 -1.64 15.08
CA VAL A 384 15.54 -2.33 14.74
C VAL A 384 15.58 -3.78 15.21
N LYS A 385 14.70 -4.13 16.16
CA LYS A 385 14.48 -5.50 16.63
C LYS A 385 13.03 -5.68 17.03
N VAL A 386 12.36 -6.65 16.42
CA VAL A 386 10.95 -6.94 16.65
C VAL A 386 10.77 -8.31 17.32
N PRO A 387 9.68 -8.54 18.08
CA PRO A 387 9.34 -9.85 18.61
C PRO A 387 8.85 -10.81 17.52
N ASP A 388 8.76 -12.10 17.85
CA ASP A 388 8.27 -13.10 16.91
C ASP A 388 6.82 -12.83 16.49
N GLY A 389 6.51 -13.16 15.23
CA GLY A 389 5.21 -12.85 14.61
C GLY A 389 5.11 -11.44 14.02
N TYR A 390 6.18 -10.65 14.09
CA TYR A 390 6.24 -9.30 13.52
C TYR A 390 7.26 -9.17 12.40
N SER A 391 6.95 -8.30 11.45
CA SER A 391 7.78 -8.02 10.29
C SER A 391 9.06 -7.30 10.71
N THR A 392 10.17 -7.75 10.15
CA THR A 392 11.50 -7.14 10.25
C THR A 392 11.71 -6.03 9.23
N GLU A 393 10.70 -5.75 8.41
CA GLU A 393 10.65 -4.60 7.51
C GLU A 393 10.93 -3.30 8.28
N LYS A 394 11.93 -2.56 7.80
CA LYS A 394 12.39 -1.33 8.44
C LYS A 394 11.64 -0.14 7.85
N ILE A 395 10.54 0.23 8.48
CA ILE A 395 9.73 1.38 8.07
C ILE A 395 10.20 2.62 8.84
N PRO A 396 10.89 3.58 8.18
CA PRO A 396 11.31 4.81 8.83
C PRO A 396 10.11 5.70 9.16
N THR A 397 10.07 6.19 10.39
CA THR A 397 9.07 7.17 10.85
C THR A 397 9.77 8.48 11.12
N GLU A 398 9.42 9.52 10.38
CA GLU A 398 9.93 10.88 10.58
C GLU A 398 9.38 11.47 11.88
N ILE A 399 10.28 11.99 12.71
CA ILE A 399 9.99 12.71 13.94
C ILE A 399 10.47 14.15 13.75
N PRO A 400 9.56 15.13 13.60
CA PRO A 400 9.93 16.51 13.40
C PRO A 400 10.69 17.09 14.59
N ALA A 401 11.47 18.14 14.30
CA ALA A 401 12.07 18.99 15.31
C ALA A 401 10.99 19.66 16.18
N GLY A 402 11.30 19.90 17.45
CA GLY A 402 10.39 20.56 18.40
C GLY A 402 10.25 19.81 19.73
N MET A 403 9.31 20.23 20.57
CA MET A 403 9.12 19.71 21.93
C MET A 403 7.95 18.71 22.04
N GLU A 404 7.42 18.23 20.93
CA GLU A 404 6.40 17.18 20.95
C GLU A 404 6.97 15.88 21.53
N GLU A 405 6.18 15.22 22.37
CA GLU A 405 6.64 14.09 23.17
C GLU A 405 6.10 12.75 22.66
N ASP A 406 5.01 12.70 21.90
CA ASP A 406 4.34 11.43 21.55
C ASP A 406 4.26 11.24 20.03
N PHE A 407 4.93 10.20 19.52
CA PHE A 407 4.89 9.81 18.11
C PHE A 407 4.51 8.33 17.96
N THR A 408 3.91 7.98 16.83
CA THR A 408 3.49 6.60 16.55
C THR A 408 4.41 5.96 15.52
N VAL A 409 4.97 4.80 15.86
CA VAL A 409 5.76 3.97 14.94
C VAL A 409 4.98 2.71 14.61
N THR A 410 4.94 2.36 13.33
CA THR A 410 4.23 1.16 12.85
C THR A 410 5.16 -0.05 12.90
N CYS A 411 4.68 -1.15 13.47
CA CYS A 411 5.36 -2.45 13.47
C CYS A 411 4.38 -3.52 12.95
N PRO A 412 4.35 -3.78 11.63
CA PRO A 412 3.41 -4.73 11.05
C PRO A 412 3.60 -6.14 11.62
N TYR A 413 2.51 -6.85 11.92
CA TYR A 413 2.60 -8.29 12.15
C TYR A 413 2.73 -9.06 10.83
N ILE A 414 3.29 -10.26 10.88
CA ILE A 414 3.32 -11.19 9.73
C ILE A 414 1.94 -11.85 9.62
N ALA A 415 1.30 -11.67 8.48
CA ALA A 415 0.05 -12.34 8.13
C ALA A 415 0.29 -13.40 7.05
N VAL A 416 -0.38 -14.54 7.15
CA VAL A 416 -0.32 -15.61 6.16
C VAL A 416 -1.73 -15.88 5.63
N ASP A 417 -1.94 -15.67 4.34
CA ASP A 417 -3.13 -16.10 3.63
C ASP A 417 -2.86 -17.48 3.04
N LEU A 418 -3.42 -18.50 3.67
CA LEU A 418 -3.23 -19.90 3.30
C LEU A 418 -4.42 -20.42 2.50
N SER A 419 -4.19 -20.81 1.24
CA SER A 419 -5.17 -21.51 0.40
C SER A 419 -4.72 -22.96 0.16
N VAL A 420 -5.68 -23.86 -0.02
CA VAL A 420 -5.42 -25.26 -0.38
C VAL A 420 -5.92 -25.49 -1.80
N TYR A 421 -5.05 -25.97 -2.66
CA TYR A 421 -5.33 -26.11 -4.09
C TYR A 421 -5.03 -27.52 -4.58
N SER A 422 -5.96 -28.09 -5.35
CA SER A 422 -5.78 -29.40 -5.96
C SER A 422 -5.14 -29.27 -7.33
N ASN A 423 -3.95 -29.86 -7.50
CA ASN A 423 -3.32 -30.02 -8.81
C ASN A 423 -3.98 -31.13 -9.63
N ALA A 424 -4.76 -32.02 -9.00
CA ALA A 424 -5.44 -33.11 -9.69
C ALA A 424 -6.73 -32.66 -10.38
N THR A 425 -7.46 -31.71 -9.80
CA THR A 425 -8.72 -31.17 -10.35
C THR A 425 -8.63 -29.73 -10.80
N ASP A 426 -7.45 -29.11 -10.68
CA ASP A 426 -7.19 -27.70 -10.94
C ASP A 426 -8.24 -26.79 -10.27
N SER A 427 -8.48 -27.03 -8.98
CA SER A 427 -9.52 -26.34 -8.23
C SER A 427 -9.22 -26.26 -6.74
N PRO A 428 -9.78 -25.29 -6.00
CA PRO A 428 -9.61 -25.22 -4.55
C PRO A 428 -10.19 -26.47 -3.86
N VAL A 429 -9.48 -26.93 -2.83
CA VAL A 429 -9.96 -28.02 -1.99
C VAL A 429 -10.83 -27.43 -0.90
N ALA A 430 -12.15 -27.57 -1.02
CA ALA A 430 -13.12 -27.16 0.00
C ALA A 430 -13.71 -28.37 0.71
N GLY A 431 -13.92 -28.26 2.02
CA GLY A 431 -14.54 -29.32 2.84
C GLY A 431 -13.57 -30.37 3.39
N ALA A 432 -12.25 -30.19 3.27
CA ALA A 432 -11.26 -31.04 3.91
C ALA A 432 -10.90 -30.51 5.30
N ASP A 433 -10.62 -31.40 6.25
CA ASP A 433 -10.11 -31.01 7.57
C ASP A 433 -8.63 -30.66 7.44
N ALA A 434 -8.26 -29.43 7.75
CA ALA A 434 -6.88 -28.94 7.70
C ALA A 434 -6.37 -28.60 9.10
N VAL A 435 -5.14 -29.02 9.38
CA VAL A 435 -4.44 -28.78 10.64
C VAL A 435 -3.07 -28.16 10.36
N LEU A 436 -2.88 -26.92 10.77
CA LEU A 436 -1.61 -26.22 10.72
C LEU A 436 -0.77 -26.62 11.94
N CYS A 437 0.47 -26.97 11.70
CA CYS A 437 1.40 -27.47 12.70
C CYS A 437 2.70 -26.68 12.68
N SER A 438 3.32 -26.53 13.86
CA SER A 438 4.68 -26.00 13.98
C SER A 438 5.72 -26.96 13.39
N GLU A 439 6.97 -26.51 13.32
CA GLU A 439 8.14 -27.34 13.00
C GLU A 439 8.25 -28.58 13.91
N ASP A 440 7.95 -28.43 15.20
CA ASP A 440 7.98 -29.51 16.20
C ASP A 440 6.80 -30.49 16.06
N GLY A 441 5.81 -30.19 15.21
CA GLY A 441 4.64 -31.02 14.97
C GLY A 441 3.45 -30.73 15.89
N ASP A 442 3.53 -29.70 16.74
CA ASP A 442 2.42 -29.24 17.57
C ASP A 442 1.32 -28.63 16.73
N GLU A 443 0.06 -28.89 17.08
CA GLU A 443 -1.09 -28.32 16.41
C GLU A 443 -1.31 -26.86 16.82
N LEU A 444 -1.27 -25.96 15.84
CA LEU A 444 -1.44 -24.52 16.03
C LEU A 444 -2.88 -24.06 15.73
N ALA A 445 -3.49 -24.64 14.69
CA ALA A 445 -4.85 -24.33 14.29
C ALA A 445 -5.46 -25.47 13.48
N SER A 446 -6.77 -25.69 13.63
CA SER A 446 -7.54 -26.62 12.82
C SER A 446 -8.79 -25.94 12.25
N TRP A 447 -9.10 -26.20 10.99
CA TRP A 447 -10.24 -25.65 10.28
C TRP A 447 -10.67 -26.54 9.12
N VAL A 448 -11.88 -26.31 8.62
CA VAL A 448 -12.34 -26.93 7.37
C VAL A 448 -11.97 -26.01 6.21
N THR A 449 -11.30 -26.54 5.19
CA THR A 449 -10.86 -25.78 4.03
C THR A 449 -12.05 -25.21 3.25
N ALA A 450 -11.85 -24.05 2.65
CA ALA A 450 -12.84 -23.35 1.84
C ALA A 450 -12.20 -22.84 0.56
N GLU A 451 -13.02 -22.38 -0.39
CA GLU A 451 -12.55 -21.73 -1.61
C GLU A 451 -11.75 -20.46 -1.34
N SER A 452 -12.09 -19.74 -0.27
CA SER A 452 -11.39 -18.53 0.14
C SER A 452 -10.20 -18.86 1.05
N PRO A 453 -9.05 -18.15 0.89
CA PRO A 453 -7.89 -18.36 1.73
C PRO A 453 -8.18 -18.06 3.19
N ARG A 454 -7.58 -18.85 4.09
CA ARG A 454 -7.64 -18.63 5.53
C ARG A 454 -6.50 -17.72 5.95
N ARG A 455 -6.84 -16.59 6.60
CA ARG A 455 -5.84 -15.66 7.15
C ARG A 455 -5.41 -16.04 8.56
N PHE A 456 -4.11 -16.14 8.76
CA PHE A 456 -3.42 -16.19 10.05
C PHE A 456 -2.68 -14.87 10.27
N ILE A 457 -2.60 -14.43 11.52
CA ILE A 457 -1.93 -13.19 11.91
C ILE A 457 -0.92 -13.49 13.01
N ARG A 458 0.14 -12.68 13.09
CA ARG A 458 1.24 -12.84 14.04
C ARG A 458 1.93 -14.21 13.91
N VAL A 459 2.11 -14.67 12.67
CA VAL A 459 2.76 -15.96 12.39
C VAL A 459 4.27 -15.78 12.53
N PRO A 460 4.94 -16.49 13.47
CA PRO A 460 6.40 -16.44 13.56
C PRO A 460 7.08 -16.83 12.24
N LYS A 461 8.28 -16.30 11.99
CA LYS A 461 9.11 -16.80 10.91
C LYS A 461 9.57 -18.23 11.26
N GLY A 462 9.57 -19.14 10.30
CA GLY A 462 9.93 -20.53 10.54
C GLY A 462 9.29 -21.49 9.56
N GLU A 463 9.48 -22.78 9.80
CA GLU A 463 8.92 -23.86 9.00
C GLU A 463 7.59 -24.33 9.60
N TYR A 464 6.62 -24.60 8.72
CA TYR A 464 5.28 -25.04 9.10
C TYR A 464 4.85 -26.23 8.27
N THR A 465 4.01 -27.06 8.86
CA THR A 465 3.37 -28.17 8.15
C THR A 465 1.86 -28.01 8.16
N LEU A 466 1.23 -28.10 7.00
CA LEU A 466 -0.20 -28.29 6.84
C LEU A 466 -0.52 -29.78 6.65
N ARG A 467 -1.31 -30.36 7.56
CA ARG A 467 -1.92 -31.69 7.40
C ARG A 467 -3.34 -31.54 6.89
N ILE A 468 -3.69 -32.19 5.80
CA ILE A 468 -5.01 -32.13 5.17
C ILE A 468 -5.61 -33.53 5.17
N LYS A 469 -6.83 -33.68 5.66
CA LYS A 469 -7.57 -34.94 5.67
C LYS A 469 -8.93 -34.76 4.99
N SER A 470 -9.17 -35.54 3.96
CA SER A 470 -10.43 -35.61 3.23
C SER A 470 -10.97 -37.05 3.24
N LYS A 471 -12.17 -37.26 2.67
CA LYS A 471 -12.73 -38.59 2.43
C LYS A 471 -11.87 -39.41 1.46
N ASP A 472 -11.13 -38.73 0.59
CA ASP A 472 -10.34 -39.32 -0.49
C ASP A 472 -8.87 -39.59 -0.10
N GLY A 473 -8.44 -39.19 1.10
CA GLY A 473 -7.08 -39.41 1.58
C GLY A 473 -6.59 -38.36 2.58
N GLU A 474 -5.31 -38.47 2.94
CA GLU A 474 -4.58 -37.50 3.76
C GLU A 474 -3.33 -37.04 3.01
N ASP A 475 -2.99 -35.77 3.15
CA ASP A 475 -1.78 -35.16 2.57
C ASP A 475 -1.07 -34.26 3.59
N LYS A 476 0.24 -34.08 3.43
CA LYS A 476 1.10 -33.30 4.32
C LYS A 476 2.00 -32.39 3.49
N ILE A 477 1.82 -31.08 3.67
CA ILE A 477 2.51 -30.04 2.91
C ILE A 477 3.37 -29.22 3.86
N SER A 478 4.64 -29.01 3.51
CA SER A 478 5.55 -28.16 4.29
C SER A 478 5.75 -26.82 3.57
N PHE A 479 5.79 -25.72 4.32
CA PHE A 479 6.05 -24.39 3.79
C PHE A 479 6.75 -23.51 4.82
N SER A 480 7.50 -22.52 4.35
CA SER A 480 8.23 -21.59 5.19
C SER A 480 7.53 -20.23 5.24
N VAL A 481 7.66 -19.56 6.38
CA VAL A 481 7.17 -18.19 6.59
C VAL A 481 8.38 -17.28 6.80
N GLY A 482 8.52 -16.30 5.91
CA GLY A 482 9.55 -15.26 5.97
C GLY A 482 9.27 -14.22 7.07
N GLY A 483 10.25 -13.36 7.34
CA GLY A 483 10.13 -12.28 8.34
C GLY A 483 10.20 -10.87 7.76
N ASP A 484 10.49 -10.74 6.47
CA ASP A 484 10.72 -9.50 5.72
C ASP A 484 9.41 -8.91 5.15
N THR A 485 8.41 -9.74 4.91
CA THR A 485 7.13 -9.35 4.32
C THR A 485 5.96 -9.47 5.30
N PRO A 486 5.13 -8.43 5.47
CA PRO A 486 4.04 -8.42 6.43
C PRO A 486 2.79 -9.20 5.97
N LEU A 487 2.69 -9.57 4.69
CA LEU A 487 1.64 -10.44 4.17
C LEU A 487 2.24 -11.46 3.20
N GLN A 488 2.10 -12.73 3.52
CA GLN A 488 2.56 -13.85 2.70
C GLN A 488 1.36 -14.65 2.22
N LYS A 489 1.28 -14.88 0.91
CA LYS A 489 0.24 -15.71 0.30
C LYS A 489 0.82 -17.09 0.07
N VAL A 490 0.34 -18.09 0.79
CA VAL A 490 0.81 -19.46 0.69
C VAL A 490 -0.28 -20.29 0.01
N ARG A 491 0.05 -20.85 -1.16
CA ARG A 491 -0.79 -21.83 -1.85
C ARG A 491 -0.26 -23.23 -1.54
N ALA A 492 -0.97 -23.97 -0.70
CA ALA A 492 -0.65 -25.34 -0.38
C ALA A 492 -1.22 -26.27 -1.47
N GLU A 493 -0.33 -26.79 -2.32
CA GLU A 493 -0.71 -27.68 -3.42
C GLU A 493 -0.81 -29.13 -2.97
N THR A 494 -1.93 -29.77 -3.28
CA THR A 494 -2.22 -31.18 -2.96
C THR A 494 -2.75 -31.92 -4.19
N TYR A 495 -2.68 -33.26 -4.17
CA TYR A 495 -3.35 -34.11 -5.15
C TYR A 495 -4.72 -34.61 -4.69
N LEU A 496 -5.17 -34.24 -3.48
CA LEU A 496 -6.54 -34.51 -3.05
C LEU A 496 -7.52 -33.79 -3.97
N PRO A 497 -8.62 -34.42 -4.40
CA PRO A 497 -9.55 -33.82 -5.35
C PRO A 497 -10.22 -32.57 -4.74
N GLY A 498 -10.22 -31.47 -5.49
CA GLY A 498 -10.93 -30.24 -5.17
C GLY A 498 -12.37 -30.25 -5.65
N ILE A 499 -13.00 -29.07 -5.67
CA ILE A 499 -14.37 -28.92 -6.19
C ILE A 499 -14.39 -29.31 -7.68
N ARG A 500 -15.25 -30.27 -8.03
CA ARG A 500 -15.59 -30.56 -9.44
C ARG A 500 -16.72 -29.62 -9.86
N GLU A 501 -16.47 -28.82 -10.89
CA GLU A 501 -17.58 -28.25 -11.65
C GLU A 501 -18.27 -29.39 -12.40
N GLU A 502 -19.53 -29.67 -12.09
CA GLU A 502 -20.37 -30.45 -12.99
C GLU A 502 -20.58 -29.62 -14.26
N SER A 503 -19.76 -29.88 -15.27
CA SER A 503 -19.95 -29.37 -16.62
C SER A 503 -21.37 -29.72 -17.07
N GLY A 504 -22.20 -28.69 -17.21
CA GLY A 504 -23.57 -28.82 -17.69
C GLY A 504 -23.63 -29.61 -18.99
N THR A 505 -24.52 -30.59 -19.03
CA THR A 505 -24.80 -31.48 -20.15
C THR A 505 -24.99 -30.68 -21.44
N LYS A 506 -23.98 -30.72 -22.33
CA LYS A 506 -24.09 -30.20 -23.69
C LYS A 506 -24.92 -31.19 -24.52
N LEU A 507 -26.22 -30.96 -24.60
CA LEU A 507 -27.09 -31.63 -25.57
C LEU A 507 -26.90 -30.96 -26.94
N ASP A 508 -26.06 -31.58 -27.77
CA ASP A 508 -25.95 -31.25 -29.19
C ASP A 508 -27.24 -31.64 -29.92
N PHE A 509 -27.91 -30.65 -30.52
CA PHE A 509 -28.96 -30.86 -31.52
C PHE A 509 -28.56 -30.17 -32.82
N THR A 510 -27.73 -30.84 -33.62
CA THR A 510 -27.54 -30.53 -35.04
C THR A 510 -27.94 -31.74 -35.86
N GLY A 511 -29.11 -31.66 -36.50
CA GLY A 511 -29.56 -32.65 -37.47
C GLY A 511 -31.03 -32.55 -37.85
N THR A 512 -31.32 -31.80 -38.92
CA THR A 512 -32.47 -31.92 -39.86
C THR A 512 -33.90 -31.54 -39.42
N LEU A 513 -34.39 -30.41 -39.97
CA LEU A 513 -35.79 -30.14 -40.34
C LEU A 513 -36.10 -30.77 -41.74
N PRO A 514 -37.34 -30.79 -42.27
CA PRO A 514 -38.65 -30.37 -41.73
C PRO A 514 -39.78 -31.43 -41.92
N LEU A 515 -40.92 -31.28 -41.22
CA LEU A 515 -42.29 -31.51 -41.72
C LEU A 515 -43.30 -31.31 -40.56
N LEU A 516 -44.10 -30.25 -40.64
CA LEU A 516 -45.38 -30.08 -39.92
C LEU A 516 -46.52 -30.70 -40.76
N PRO A 517 -47.76 -30.90 -40.26
CA PRO A 517 -48.30 -30.62 -38.92
C PRO A 517 -49.04 -31.83 -38.31
N TYR A 518 -49.38 -31.80 -37.01
CA TYR A 518 -50.69 -32.20 -36.43
C TYR A 518 -50.55 -32.24 -34.90
N VAL A 519 -51.40 -31.44 -34.24
CA VAL A 519 -52.01 -31.66 -32.90
C VAL A 519 -51.00 -31.71 -31.72
N GLY A 520 -50.89 -30.69 -30.88
CA GLY A 520 -51.99 -30.14 -30.09
C GLY A 520 -52.04 -30.83 -28.73
N GLY A 521 -51.33 -30.28 -27.74
CA GLY A 521 -51.54 -30.60 -26.32
C GLY A 521 -50.30 -31.09 -25.56
N ALA A 522 -49.46 -30.17 -25.09
CA ALA A 522 -48.72 -30.29 -23.82
C ALA A 522 -47.97 -28.99 -23.43
N ALA A 523 -48.50 -27.82 -23.77
CA ALA A 523 -48.03 -26.53 -23.23
C ALA A 523 -48.97 -26.08 -22.11
N LEU A 524 -49.07 -26.87 -21.03
CA LEU A 524 -49.88 -26.49 -19.85
C LEU A 524 -49.54 -27.27 -18.56
N VAL A 525 -48.25 -27.44 -18.22
CA VAL A 525 -47.86 -27.96 -16.89
C VAL A 525 -46.82 -27.11 -16.15
N LEU A 526 -46.04 -26.25 -16.82
CA LEU A 526 -44.99 -25.45 -16.14
C LEU A 526 -45.30 -23.95 -15.96
N ALA A 527 -46.56 -23.53 -16.14
CA ALA A 527 -47.04 -22.21 -15.69
C ALA A 527 -47.82 -22.27 -14.36
N GLY A 528 -48.12 -23.46 -13.84
CA GLY A 528 -48.88 -23.65 -12.59
C GLY A 528 -48.04 -23.58 -11.31
N ALA A 529 -46.73 -23.86 -11.37
CA ALA A 529 -45.87 -23.90 -10.18
C ALA A 529 -45.40 -22.50 -9.71
N ALA A 530 -45.31 -21.52 -10.61
CA ALA A 530 -44.89 -20.16 -10.26
C ALA A 530 -46.04 -19.29 -9.68
N ALA A 531 -47.30 -19.60 -10.01
CA ALA A 531 -48.47 -18.88 -9.48
C ALA A 531 -48.90 -19.37 -8.07
N GLY A 532 -48.62 -20.63 -7.72
CA GLY A 532 -48.96 -21.20 -6.41
C GLY A 532 -48.10 -20.64 -5.25
N ILE A 533 -46.82 -20.35 -5.51
CA ILE A 533 -45.89 -19.83 -4.49
C ILE A 533 -46.17 -18.34 -4.17
N ALA A 534 -46.62 -17.56 -5.16
CA ALA A 534 -46.99 -16.17 -4.98
C ALA A 534 -48.31 -15.98 -4.19
N ALA A 535 -49.26 -16.92 -4.30
CA ALA A 535 -50.51 -16.90 -3.53
C ALA A 535 -50.35 -17.36 -2.06
N PHE A 536 -49.41 -18.28 -1.79
CA PHE A 536 -49.13 -18.78 -0.44
C PHE A 536 -48.39 -17.75 0.44
N LEU A 537 -47.55 -16.89 -0.14
CA LEU A 537 -46.81 -15.85 0.61
C LEU A 537 -47.61 -14.55 0.84
N ARG A 538 -48.69 -14.29 0.10
CA ARG A 538 -49.60 -13.14 0.37
C ARG A 538 -50.64 -13.41 1.47
N LYS A 539 -50.92 -14.67 1.82
CA LYS A 539 -51.93 -15.02 2.84
C LYS A 539 -51.38 -15.11 4.29
N ARG A 540 -50.06 -15.01 4.49
CA ARG A 540 -49.43 -15.05 5.83
C ARG A 540 -49.23 -13.68 6.50
N LYS A 541 -49.63 -12.57 5.86
CA LYS A 541 -49.48 -11.19 6.41
C LYS A 541 -50.79 -10.44 6.71
N ARG A 542 -51.97 -11.06 6.59
CA ARG A 542 -53.24 -10.53 7.10
C ARG A 542 -54.00 -11.65 7.81
N GLY A 543 -53.80 -11.78 9.12
CA GLY A 543 -54.49 -12.79 9.92
C GLY A 543 -53.82 -13.14 11.25
N ARG A 544 -53.31 -12.16 11.99
CA ARG A 544 -53.11 -12.30 13.45
C ARG A 544 -53.56 -11.01 14.11
N GLY A 545 -54.83 -11.00 14.49
CA GLY A 545 -55.46 -10.02 15.38
C GLY A 545 -56.44 -10.75 16.28
N LEU A 546 -56.45 -10.34 17.56
CA LEU A 546 -57.30 -10.73 18.70
C LEU A 546 -56.98 -12.04 19.43
N LYS A 547 -56.35 -11.92 20.61
CA LYS A 547 -57.04 -11.65 21.88
C LYS A 547 -56.16 -10.81 22.78
#